data_AF-A0A7C3SYS0-F1
#
_entry.id   AF-A0A7C3SYS0-F1
#
_cell.length_a   1.000
_cell.length_b   1.000
_cell.length_c   1.000
_cell.angle_alpha   90.00
_cell.angle_beta   90.00
_cell.angle_gamma   90.00
#
_symmetry.space_group_name_H-M   'P 1'
#
loop_
_entity.id
_entity.type
_entity.pdbx_description
1 polymer ?
#
loop_
_entity_poly.entity_id
_entity_poly.type
_entity_poly.pdbx_seq_one_letter_code
_entity_poly.pdbx_strand_id
1 'polypeptide(L)'
;MEPSLYSVNLTRVNQPGKVCLELKGSILIIHKENWVSKYSLYVPIEVVNIEEEKHRNYRKLWESILGFMLAFLLCMPLSLWFFYKPLFYSYDLLWAIPLIALLFFALIVGFLGLSQFIKLNPAVSLIFHHRSRMMKMSFWIKPEIRVALEKLVSRIYELKKILETEDYIPLKVCPMWFHSKPYRKALLMGLAVSFVLFCIITIFVVLQIAGEYGEKIWWTYGILPFPPFVSVISEYIRRRLLWGVPKGFKKARDAFEKENYSTAIVELQKLLKEQPDLGIARFLLIQLLTEKGEYDNALKHCEEFYFQEPSLATEMKTTIWWLRCVKERMEHSPEQSQDVKDIIKE
;
A
#
# COMPACT_ATOMS: atom_id res chain seq x y z
N MET A 1 11.34 19.53 -6.16
CA MET A 1 12.20 18.60 -5.40
C MET A 1 13.19 18.05 -6.40
N GLU A 2 14.43 18.50 -6.35
CA GLU A 2 15.50 17.82 -7.08
C GLU A 2 15.54 16.35 -6.63
N PRO A 3 15.68 15.39 -7.55
CA PRO A 3 15.86 14.01 -7.16
C PRO A 3 17.11 13.95 -6.28
N SER A 4 16.94 13.56 -5.02
CA SER A 4 18.10 13.27 -4.18
C SER A 4 18.97 12.25 -4.89
N LEU A 5 20.29 12.39 -4.70
CA LEU A 5 21.33 11.66 -5.43
C LEU A 5 21.21 10.11 -5.27
N TYR A 6 20.37 9.65 -4.34
CA TYR A 6 20.14 8.26 -3.96
C TYR A 6 18.64 7.93 -3.86
N SER A 7 17.89 8.18 -4.95
CA SER A 7 16.50 7.76 -5.07
C SER A 7 16.36 6.58 -6.03
N VAL A 8 15.67 5.52 -5.58
CA VAL A 8 15.56 4.26 -6.32
C VAL A 8 14.12 3.76 -6.32
N ASN A 9 13.53 3.64 -7.51
CA ASN A 9 12.19 3.06 -7.68
C ASN A 9 12.27 1.54 -7.78
N LEU A 10 11.55 0.85 -6.90
CA LEU A 10 11.51 -0.60 -6.78
C LEU A 10 10.08 -1.15 -6.85
N THR A 11 9.99 -2.42 -7.22
CA THR A 11 8.75 -3.18 -7.18
C THR A 11 8.82 -4.22 -6.07
N ARG A 12 7.83 -4.22 -5.18
CA ARG A 12 7.79 -5.15 -4.05
C ARG A 12 7.51 -6.58 -4.52
N VAL A 13 8.14 -7.55 -3.85
CA VAL A 13 7.92 -8.97 -4.10
C VAL A 13 6.50 -9.35 -3.67
N ASN A 14 5.74 -9.92 -4.62
CA ASN A 14 4.36 -10.43 -4.43
C ASN A 14 3.36 -9.47 -3.80
N GLN A 15 3.58 -8.16 -3.88
CA GLN A 15 2.64 -7.15 -3.40
C GLN A 15 2.42 -6.07 -4.46
N PRO A 16 1.17 -5.62 -4.67
CA PRO A 16 0.89 -4.51 -5.57
C PRO A 16 1.41 -3.21 -4.96
N GLY A 17 1.90 -2.32 -5.82
CA GLY A 17 2.40 -1.00 -5.43
C GLY A 17 3.73 -0.65 -6.07
N LYS A 18 4.01 0.65 -6.13
CA LYS A 18 5.35 1.18 -6.40
C LYS A 18 5.98 1.57 -5.07
N VAL A 19 7.27 1.28 -4.91
CA VAL A 19 8.03 1.70 -3.74
C VAL A 19 9.22 2.52 -4.21
N CYS A 20 9.43 3.69 -3.64
CA CYS A 20 10.63 4.48 -3.86
C CYS A 20 11.43 4.51 -2.56
N LEU A 21 12.70 4.14 -2.63
CA LEU A 21 13.67 4.30 -1.56
C LEU A 21 14.42 5.60 -1.79
N GLU A 22 14.49 6.45 -0.78
CA GLU A 22 15.20 7.73 -0.83
C GLU A 22 16.08 7.86 0.41
N LEU A 23 17.38 8.07 0.24
CA LEU A 23 18.29 8.29 1.35
C LEU A 23 18.54 9.79 1.55
N LYS A 24 18.24 10.32 2.75
CA LYS A 24 18.54 11.71 3.15
C LYS A 24 19.27 11.72 4.48
N GLY A 25 20.51 12.23 4.48
CA GLY A 25 21.40 12.14 5.63
C GLY A 25 21.54 10.67 6.08
N SER A 26 21.23 10.40 7.35
CA SER A 26 21.23 9.06 7.94
C SER A 26 19.86 8.36 7.94
N ILE A 27 18.87 8.89 7.23
CA ILE A 27 17.50 8.36 7.23
C ILE A 27 17.14 7.81 5.85
N LEU A 28 16.74 6.54 5.82
CA LEU A 28 16.13 5.89 4.66
C LEU A 28 14.63 6.12 4.66
N ILE A 29 14.14 6.83 3.66
CA ILE A 29 12.72 7.10 3.43
C ILE A 29 12.17 6.04 2.47
N ILE A 30 11.14 5.33 2.91
CA ILE A 30 10.44 4.33 2.10
C ILE A 30 9.08 4.90 1.72
N HIS A 31 8.96 5.41 0.50
CA HIS A 31 7.68 5.85 -0.06
C HIS A 31 6.96 4.66 -0.68
N LYS A 32 5.80 4.29 -0.14
CA LYS A 32 4.93 3.28 -0.74
C LYS A 32 3.68 3.93 -1.30
N GLU A 33 3.44 3.70 -2.58
CA GLU A 33 2.21 4.10 -3.25
C GLU A 33 1.49 2.90 -3.85
N ASN A 34 0.27 2.68 -3.38
CA ASN A 34 -0.66 1.68 -3.87
C ASN A 34 -1.93 2.38 -4.38
N TRP A 35 -2.76 1.63 -5.11
CA TRP A 35 -4.04 2.17 -5.61
C TRP A 35 -4.93 2.72 -4.49
N VAL A 36 -4.89 2.10 -3.30
CA VAL A 36 -5.73 2.44 -2.13
C VAL A 36 -5.07 3.45 -1.18
N SER A 37 -3.74 3.52 -1.12
CA SER A 37 -3.07 4.31 -0.09
C SER A 37 -1.66 4.74 -0.49
N LYS A 38 -1.22 5.85 0.08
CA LYS A 38 0.14 6.36 0.03
C LYS A 38 0.64 6.56 1.46
N TYR A 39 1.83 6.07 1.76
CA TYR A 39 2.50 6.37 3.03
C TYR A 39 4.01 6.41 2.85
N SER A 40 4.68 7.16 3.72
CA SER A 40 6.13 7.21 3.81
C SER A 40 6.55 6.64 5.15
N LEU A 41 7.66 5.92 5.19
CA LEU A 41 8.25 5.41 6.43
C LEU A 41 9.66 5.97 6.55
N TYR A 42 9.98 6.58 7.68
CA TYR A 42 11.32 7.05 7.99
C TYR A 42 12.04 5.99 8.82
N VAL A 43 13.03 5.36 8.20
CA VAL A 43 13.78 4.26 8.79
C VAL A 43 15.22 4.74 9.00
N PRO A 44 15.66 4.92 10.25
CA PRO A 44 17.06 5.19 10.55
C PRO A 44 17.91 3.99 10.12
N ILE A 45 19.02 4.26 9.42
CA ILE A 45 19.83 3.21 8.78
C ILE A 45 20.46 2.22 9.77
N GLU A 46 20.62 2.61 11.04
CA GLU A 46 21.20 1.78 12.10
C GLU A 46 20.34 0.55 12.38
N VAL A 47 19.02 0.71 12.23
CA VAL A 47 18.03 -0.34 12.49
C VAL A 47 17.74 -1.18 11.23
N VAL A 48 18.33 -0.81 10.09
CA VAL A 48 18.14 -1.49 8.81
C VAL A 48 19.19 -2.58 8.65
N ASN A 49 18.71 -3.80 8.42
CA ASN A 49 19.51 -4.89 7.90
C ASN A 49 19.08 -5.18 6.46
N ILE A 50 20.08 -5.36 5.59
CA ILE A 50 19.88 -5.59 4.16
C ILE A 50 20.34 -7.02 3.85
N GLU A 51 19.43 -7.85 3.38
CA GLU A 51 19.70 -9.23 2.98
C GLU A 51 19.44 -9.41 1.50
N GLU A 52 20.37 -10.07 0.79
CA GLU A 52 20.15 -10.52 -0.58
C GLU A 52 19.49 -11.89 -0.57
N GLU A 53 18.33 -11.99 -1.21
CA GLU A 53 17.53 -13.21 -1.25
C GLU A 53 17.10 -13.54 -2.66
N LYS A 54 16.72 -14.80 -2.87
CA LYS A 54 16.14 -15.25 -4.14
C LYS A 54 14.69 -15.62 -3.91
N HIS A 55 13.78 -14.97 -4.64
CA HIS A 55 12.34 -15.18 -4.50
C HIS A 55 11.74 -15.76 -5.77
N ARG A 56 10.69 -16.58 -5.60
CA ARG A 56 9.81 -17.00 -6.69
C ARG A 56 8.70 -15.97 -6.90
N ASN A 57 8.30 -15.79 -8.15
CA ASN A 57 7.25 -14.85 -8.50
C ASN A 57 5.88 -15.55 -8.44
N TYR A 58 5.20 -15.48 -7.29
CA TYR A 58 3.90 -16.14 -7.11
C TYR A 58 2.80 -15.58 -8.01
N ARG A 59 2.97 -14.36 -8.54
CA ARG A 59 2.05 -13.86 -9.57
C ARG A 59 2.08 -14.75 -10.83
N LYS A 60 3.26 -15.25 -11.20
CA LYS A 60 3.41 -16.19 -12.34
C LYS A 60 2.83 -17.56 -12.05
N LEU A 61 2.84 -17.98 -10.79
CA LEU A 61 2.09 -19.17 -10.36
C LEU A 61 0.59 -18.99 -10.55
N TRP A 62 0.02 -17.85 -10.14
CA TRP A 62 -1.40 -17.57 -10.35
C TRP A 62 -1.78 -17.47 -11.83
N GLU A 63 -0.96 -16.81 -12.65
CA GLU A 63 -1.14 -16.78 -14.11
C GLU A 63 -1.12 -18.21 -14.70
N SER A 64 -0.25 -19.08 -14.18
CA SER A 64 -0.18 -20.49 -14.58
C SER A 64 -1.43 -21.28 -14.20
N ILE A 65 -1.87 -21.18 -12.93
CA ILE A 65 -3.07 -21.85 -12.41
C ILE A 65 -4.30 -21.41 -13.21
N LEU A 66 -4.46 -20.11 -13.43
CA LEU A 66 -5.58 -19.58 -14.21
C LEU A 66 -5.55 -20.05 -15.67
N GLY A 67 -4.36 -20.08 -16.29
CA GLY A 67 -4.18 -20.62 -17.64
C GLY A 67 -4.61 -22.09 -17.73
N PHE A 68 -4.18 -22.94 -16.80
CA PHE A 68 -4.58 -24.36 -16.77
C PHE A 68 -6.06 -24.56 -16.42
N MET A 69 -6.63 -23.78 -15.50
CA MET A 69 -8.05 -23.83 -15.19
C MET A 69 -8.90 -23.44 -16.42
N LEU A 70 -8.52 -22.39 -17.13
CA LEU A 70 -9.21 -21.97 -18.35
C LEU A 70 -9.11 -23.03 -19.45
N ALA A 71 -7.93 -23.64 -19.61
CA ALA A 71 -7.74 -24.75 -20.53
C ALA A 71 -8.64 -25.94 -20.19
N PHE A 72 -8.73 -26.32 -18.90
CA PHE A 72 -9.62 -27.38 -18.44
C PHE A 72 -11.09 -27.08 -18.74
N LEU A 73 -11.54 -25.84 -18.49
CA LEU A 73 -12.90 -25.41 -18.80
C LEU A 73 -13.21 -25.47 -20.30
N LEU A 74 -12.25 -25.17 -21.16
CA LEU A 74 -12.41 -25.24 -22.63
C LEU A 74 -12.37 -26.68 -23.16
N CYS A 75 -11.71 -27.61 -22.46
CA CYS A 75 -11.74 -29.02 -22.81
C CYS A 75 -13.15 -29.62 -22.68
N MET A 76 -13.98 -29.13 -21.76
CA MET A 76 -15.36 -29.64 -21.54
C MET A 76 -16.24 -29.51 -22.81
N PRO A 77 -16.47 -28.32 -23.39
CA PRO A 77 -17.28 -28.18 -24.60
C PRO A 77 -16.64 -28.88 -25.82
N LEU A 78 -15.30 -28.89 -25.91
CA LEU A 78 -14.59 -29.61 -26.97
C LEU A 78 -14.77 -31.14 -26.86
N SER A 79 -14.77 -31.68 -25.64
CA SER A 79 -15.04 -33.11 -25.41
C SER A 79 -16.48 -33.47 -25.75
N LEU A 80 -17.46 -32.63 -25.36
CA LEU A 80 -18.88 -32.82 -25.73
C LEU A 80 -19.06 -32.77 -27.24
N TRP A 81 -18.45 -31.81 -27.93
CA TRP A 81 -18.47 -31.75 -29.40
C TRP A 81 -17.90 -33.02 -30.04
N PHE A 82 -16.81 -33.57 -29.48
CA PHE A 82 -16.20 -34.81 -29.98
C PHE A 82 -17.11 -36.03 -29.79
N PHE A 83 -17.76 -36.18 -28.64
CA PHE A 83 -18.67 -37.31 -28.35
C PHE A 83 -20.01 -37.23 -29.09
N TYR A 84 -20.55 -36.02 -29.27
CA TYR A 84 -21.84 -35.79 -29.93
C TYR A 84 -21.70 -35.38 -31.39
N LYS A 85 -20.55 -35.64 -32.01
CA LYS A 85 -20.23 -35.37 -33.42
C LYS A 85 -21.36 -35.68 -34.43
N PRO A 86 -22.16 -36.76 -34.32
CA PRO A 86 -23.26 -37.01 -35.27
C PRO A 86 -24.45 -36.03 -35.17
N LEU A 87 -24.57 -35.24 -34.10
CA LEU A 87 -25.63 -34.26 -33.90
C LEU A 87 -25.26 -32.84 -34.41
N PHE A 88 -23.98 -32.59 -34.70
CA PHE A 88 -23.47 -31.28 -35.10
C PHE A 88 -23.24 -31.23 -36.61
N TYR A 89 -23.72 -30.15 -37.25
CA TYR A 89 -23.60 -29.96 -38.70
C TYR A 89 -22.20 -29.44 -39.06
N SER A 90 -21.82 -29.52 -40.33
CA SER A 90 -20.54 -29.03 -40.85
C SER A 90 -20.24 -27.55 -40.54
N TYR A 91 -21.27 -26.73 -40.28
CA TYR A 91 -21.13 -25.34 -39.83
C TYR A 91 -20.58 -25.18 -38.39
N ASP A 92 -20.67 -26.22 -37.55
CA ASP A 92 -20.14 -26.20 -36.17
C ASP A 92 -18.61 -26.28 -36.10
N LEU A 93 -17.98 -26.69 -37.20
CA LEU A 93 -16.52 -26.76 -37.31
C LEU A 93 -15.87 -25.36 -37.27
N LEU A 94 -16.58 -24.33 -37.76
CA LEU A 94 -16.16 -22.93 -37.66
C LEU A 94 -16.11 -22.44 -36.20
N TRP A 95 -16.95 -22.98 -35.32
CA TRP A 95 -16.96 -22.65 -33.89
C TRP A 95 -15.95 -23.45 -33.07
N ALA A 96 -15.58 -24.66 -33.54
CA ALA A 96 -14.56 -25.47 -32.89
C ALA A 96 -13.15 -24.87 -33.04
N ILE A 97 -12.82 -24.27 -34.18
CA ILE A 97 -11.52 -23.65 -34.45
C ILE A 97 -11.12 -22.59 -33.40
N PRO A 98 -11.93 -21.56 -33.09
CA PRO A 98 -11.58 -20.56 -32.08
C PRO A 98 -11.49 -21.15 -30.67
N LEU A 99 -12.32 -22.15 -30.33
CA LEU A 99 -12.22 -22.83 -29.04
C LEU A 99 -10.92 -23.62 -28.89
N ILE A 100 -10.50 -24.33 -29.94
CA ILE A 100 -9.21 -25.04 -29.98
C ILE A 100 -8.06 -24.05 -29.88
N ALA A 101 -8.10 -22.95 -30.62
CA ALA A 101 -7.08 -21.90 -30.55
C ALA A 101 -6.97 -21.30 -29.14
N LEU A 102 -8.11 -21.01 -28.50
CA LEU A 102 -8.17 -20.45 -27.15
C LEU A 102 -7.68 -21.45 -26.10
N LEU A 103 -7.97 -22.75 -26.28
CA LEU A 103 -7.43 -23.83 -25.46
C LEU A 103 -5.89 -23.87 -25.53
N PHE A 104 -5.31 -23.88 -26.73
CA PHE A 104 -3.86 -23.88 -26.89
C PHE A 104 -3.23 -22.60 -26.32
N PHE A 105 -3.85 -21.45 -26.54
CA PHE A 105 -3.41 -20.20 -25.93
C PHE A 105 -3.40 -20.27 -24.40
N ALA A 106 -4.47 -20.79 -23.80
CA ALA A 106 -4.56 -20.96 -22.35
C ALA A 106 -3.49 -21.91 -21.80
N LEU A 107 -3.22 -23.02 -22.51
CA LEU A 107 -2.13 -23.94 -22.16
C LEU A 107 -0.75 -23.27 -22.27
N ILE A 108 -0.49 -22.52 -23.35
CA ILE A 108 0.77 -21.77 -23.53
C ILE A 108 0.96 -20.78 -22.39
N VAL A 109 -0.06 -20.01 -22.02
CA VAL A 109 -0.03 -19.10 -20.86
C VAL A 109 0.24 -19.89 -19.57
N GLY A 110 -0.42 -21.04 -19.39
CA GLY A 110 -0.22 -21.96 -18.27
C GLY A 110 1.24 -22.39 -18.12
N PHE A 111 1.85 -22.92 -19.19
CA PHE A 111 3.22 -23.39 -19.21
C PHE A 111 4.26 -22.26 -19.10
N LEU A 112 4.04 -21.13 -19.77
CA LEU A 112 4.93 -19.96 -19.66
C LEU A 112 4.91 -19.40 -18.24
N GLY A 113 3.74 -19.31 -17.61
CA GLY A 113 3.60 -18.91 -16.21
C GLY A 113 4.35 -19.85 -15.28
N LEU A 114 4.22 -21.16 -15.46
CA LEU A 114 4.90 -22.17 -14.64
C LEU A 114 6.43 -22.09 -14.81
N SER A 115 6.90 -22.00 -16.04
CA SER A 115 8.33 -21.86 -16.36
C SER A 115 8.93 -20.60 -15.73
N GLN A 116 8.21 -19.47 -15.80
CA GLN A 116 8.64 -18.22 -15.16
C GLN A 116 8.56 -18.27 -13.62
N PHE A 117 7.65 -19.06 -13.04
CA PHE A 117 7.55 -19.25 -11.59
C PHE A 117 8.71 -20.07 -11.03
N ILE A 118 9.17 -21.09 -11.76
CA ILE A 118 10.29 -21.95 -11.34
C ILE A 118 11.60 -21.14 -11.26
N LYS A 119 11.75 -20.12 -12.11
CA LYS A 119 12.91 -19.22 -12.08
C LYS A 119 12.96 -18.43 -10.76
N LEU A 120 14.09 -18.54 -10.06
CA LEU A 120 14.41 -17.74 -8.90
C LEU A 120 14.95 -16.38 -9.36
N ASN A 121 14.26 -15.31 -8.99
CA ASN A 121 14.69 -13.95 -9.32
C ASN A 121 15.39 -13.33 -8.10
N PRO A 122 16.45 -12.52 -8.33
CA PRO A 122 17.15 -11.83 -7.26
C PRO A 122 16.25 -10.75 -6.62
N ALA A 123 16.32 -10.65 -5.29
CA ALA A 123 15.58 -9.70 -4.49
C ALA A 123 16.45 -9.16 -3.35
N VAL A 124 16.20 -7.92 -2.94
CA VAL A 124 16.77 -7.35 -1.71
C VAL A 124 15.68 -7.22 -0.67
N SER A 125 15.96 -7.70 0.55
CA SER A 125 15.08 -7.63 1.69
C SER A 125 15.61 -6.61 2.70
N LEU A 126 14.80 -5.59 3.01
CA LEU A 126 15.03 -4.68 4.13
C LEU A 126 14.33 -5.24 5.36
N ILE A 127 15.09 -5.44 6.43
CA ILE A 127 14.61 -5.96 7.71
C ILE A 127 14.85 -4.91 8.78
N PHE A 128 13.81 -4.56 9.53
CA PHE A 128 13.90 -3.63 10.65
C PHE A 128 12.79 -3.92 11.67
N HIS A 129 13.00 -3.49 12.92
CA HIS A 129 12.02 -3.62 13.99
C HIS A 129 11.16 -2.36 14.13
N HIS A 130 9.83 -2.52 14.13
CA HIS A 130 8.88 -1.44 14.38
C HIS A 130 7.78 -1.90 15.35
N ARG A 131 7.62 -1.17 16.47
CA ARG A 131 6.65 -1.48 17.54
C ARG A 131 6.66 -2.96 17.96
N SER A 132 7.86 -3.49 18.24
CA SER A 132 8.10 -4.89 18.64
C SER A 132 7.78 -5.94 17.58
N ARG A 133 7.47 -5.54 16.34
CA ARG A 133 7.29 -6.46 15.21
C ARG A 133 8.47 -6.33 14.25
N MET A 134 8.99 -7.47 13.81
CA MET A 134 9.94 -7.54 12.72
C MET A 134 9.19 -7.24 11.41
N MET A 135 9.61 -6.20 10.71
CA MET A 135 9.11 -5.87 9.38
C MET A 135 10.14 -6.30 8.34
N LYS A 136 9.72 -7.11 7.39
CA LYS A 136 10.51 -7.52 6.23
C LYS A 136 9.87 -7.00 4.94
N MET A 137 10.62 -6.22 4.17
CA MET A 137 10.21 -5.68 2.88
C MET A 137 11.15 -6.15 1.79
N SER A 138 10.68 -7.07 0.94
CA SER A 138 11.47 -7.63 -0.16
C SER A 138 11.14 -6.96 -1.49
N PHE A 139 12.16 -6.65 -2.28
CA PHE A 139 12.08 -5.92 -3.54
C PHE A 139 12.76 -6.68 -4.67
N TRP A 140 12.15 -6.71 -5.85
CA TRP A 140 12.79 -7.31 -7.03
C TRP A 140 13.93 -6.44 -7.54
N ILE A 141 15.08 -7.06 -7.85
CA ILE A 141 16.20 -6.38 -8.49
C ILE A 141 16.03 -6.50 -10.01
N LYS A 142 15.72 -5.39 -10.66
CA LYS A 142 15.74 -5.30 -12.13
C LYS A 142 17.12 -4.88 -12.61
N PRO A 143 17.56 -5.31 -13.80
CA PRO A 143 18.88 -4.96 -14.33
C PRO A 143 19.08 -3.45 -14.44
N GLU A 144 18.05 -2.70 -14.84
CA GLU A 144 18.06 -1.24 -14.96
C GLU A 144 18.38 -0.51 -13.64
N ILE A 145 17.98 -1.09 -12.51
CA ILE A 145 18.01 -0.44 -11.19
C ILE A 145 19.19 -0.95 -10.36
N ARG A 146 19.84 -2.04 -10.79
CA ARG A 146 20.87 -2.74 -10.02
C ARG A 146 22.01 -1.83 -9.58
N VAL A 147 22.58 -1.06 -10.50
CA VAL A 147 23.70 -0.14 -10.21
C VAL A 147 23.31 0.93 -9.20
N ALA A 148 22.11 1.52 -9.35
CA ALA A 148 21.62 2.54 -8.43
C ALA A 148 21.33 1.96 -7.03
N LEU A 149 20.82 0.72 -6.97
CA LEU A 149 20.58 0.02 -5.72
C LEU A 149 21.89 -0.36 -5.02
N GLU A 150 22.87 -0.88 -5.75
CA GLU A 150 24.20 -1.20 -5.21
C GLU A 150 24.87 0.06 -4.62
N LYS A 151 24.80 1.19 -5.33
CA LYS A 151 25.30 2.49 -4.83
C LYS A 151 24.58 2.97 -3.56
N LEU A 152 23.26 2.76 -3.49
CA LEU A 152 22.48 3.11 -2.30
C LEU A 152 22.83 2.21 -1.11
N VAL A 153 22.97 0.89 -1.34
CA VAL A 153 23.32 -0.09 -0.32
C VAL A 153 24.74 0.16 0.21
N SER A 154 25.72 0.41 -0.67
CA SER A 154 27.09 0.73 -0.25
C SER A 154 27.11 1.97 0.64
N ARG A 155 26.35 3.00 0.25
CA ARG A 155 26.23 4.23 1.03
C ARG A 155 25.59 4.03 2.40
N ILE A 156 24.59 3.15 2.51
CA ILE A 156 24.00 2.78 3.80
C ILE A 156 25.04 2.13 4.71
N TYR A 157 25.87 1.21 4.19
CA TYR A 157 26.91 0.56 4.98
C TYR A 157 28.00 1.52 5.44
N GLU A 158 28.42 2.46 4.59
CA GLU A 158 29.37 3.53 4.95
C GLU A 158 28.83 4.37 6.11
N LEU A 159 27.60 4.88 5.98
CA LEU A 159 26.99 5.72 7.01
C LEU A 159 26.74 4.94 8.30
N LYS A 160 26.37 3.65 8.22
CA LYS A 160 26.22 2.80 9.40
C LYS A 160 27.53 2.67 10.17
N LYS A 161 28.66 2.49 9.47
CA LYS A 161 29.99 2.43 10.08
C LYS A 161 30.36 3.74 10.79
N ILE A 162 30.06 4.90 10.17
CA ILE A 162 30.32 6.22 10.77
C ILE A 162 29.50 6.39 12.06
N LEU A 163 28.22 6.01 12.04
CA LEU A 163 27.33 6.14 13.19
C LEU A 163 27.73 5.20 14.35
N GLU A 164 28.20 4.00 14.02
CA GLU A 164 28.75 3.06 15.01
C GLU A 164 30.05 3.60 15.64
N THR A 165 30.90 4.29 14.88
CA THR A 165 32.14 4.89 15.44
C THR A 165 31.90 6.11 16.32
N GLU A 166 30.79 6.83 16.11
CA GLU A 166 30.46 8.05 16.85
C GLU A 166 29.48 7.82 18.02
N ASP A 167 29.16 6.57 18.36
CA ASP A 167 28.23 6.20 19.45
C ASP A 167 26.86 6.93 19.39
N TYR A 168 26.32 7.08 18.17
CA TYR A 168 24.99 7.69 18.02
C TYR A 168 23.88 6.83 18.64
N ILE A 169 22.96 7.48 19.35
CA ILE A 169 21.77 6.82 19.89
C ILE A 169 20.86 6.40 18.72
N PRO A 170 20.46 5.12 18.60
CA PRO A 170 19.62 4.67 17.49
C PRO A 170 18.23 5.31 17.59
N LEU A 171 17.77 5.93 16.51
CA LEU A 171 16.42 6.48 16.45
C LEU A 171 15.38 5.37 16.24
N LYS A 172 14.15 5.64 16.67
CA LYS A 172 13.01 4.76 16.38
C LYS A 172 12.49 5.02 14.96
N VAL A 173 12.05 3.94 14.32
CA VAL A 173 11.35 4.00 13.03
C VAL A 173 10.06 4.80 13.19
N CYS A 174 9.88 5.83 12.35
CA CYS A 174 8.74 6.73 12.42
C CYS A 174 7.87 6.58 11.16
N PRO A 175 6.62 6.11 11.28
CA PRO A 175 5.69 6.17 10.17
C PRO A 175 5.22 7.61 9.95
N MET A 176 5.24 8.07 8.70
CA MET A 176 4.49 9.25 8.29
C MET A 176 2.99 8.93 8.28
N TRP A 177 2.14 9.95 8.34
CA TRP A 177 0.71 9.72 8.43
C TRP A 177 0.17 9.04 7.16
N PHE A 178 -0.74 8.07 7.34
CA PHE A 178 -1.24 7.23 6.27
C PHE A 178 -2.32 7.95 5.44
N HIS A 179 -2.00 8.26 4.18
CA HIS A 179 -2.99 8.82 3.25
C HIS A 179 -3.77 7.69 2.57
N SER A 180 -4.97 7.42 3.08
CA SER A 180 -5.90 6.49 2.46
C SER A 180 -6.77 7.18 1.41
N LYS A 181 -7.02 6.53 0.27
CA LYS A 181 -8.04 6.94 -0.71
C LYS A 181 -9.34 6.22 -0.37
N PRO A 182 -10.27 6.87 0.34
CA PRO A 182 -11.36 6.19 1.04
C PRO A 182 -12.36 5.55 0.10
N TYR A 183 -12.71 6.23 -1.00
CA TYR A 183 -13.63 5.70 -2.01
C TYR A 183 -13.06 4.45 -2.71
N ARG A 184 -11.73 4.42 -2.96
CA ARG A 184 -11.07 3.24 -3.53
C ARG A 184 -11.06 2.07 -2.55
N LYS A 185 -10.83 2.35 -1.25
CA LYS A 185 -10.92 1.35 -0.18
C LYS A 185 -12.35 0.78 -0.07
N ALA A 186 -13.36 1.65 -0.06
CA ALA A 186 -14.76 1.26 -0.03
C ALA A 186 -15.13 0.39 -1.24
N LEU A 187 -14.73 0.80 -2.44
CA LEU A 187 -14.97 0.02 -3.66
C LEU A 187 -14.30 -1.36 -3.60
N LEU A 188 -13.06 -1.45 -3.12
CA LEU A 188 -12.37 -2.74 -2.97
C LEU A 188 -13.06 -3.67 -1.96
N MET A 189 -13.52 -3.12 -0.82
CA MET A 189 -14.30 -3.88 0.15
C MET A 189 -15.64 -4.35 -0.43
N GLY A 190 -16.34 -3.48 -1.14
CA GLY A 190 -17.59 -3.83 -1.81
C GLY A 190 -17.42 -4.90 -2.88
N LEU A 191 -16.36 -4.83 -3.69
CA LEU A 191 -16.02 -5.89 -4.65
C LEU A 191 -15.72 -7.24 -3.97
N ALA A 192 -15.02 -7.22 -2.84
CA ALA A 192 -14.76 -8.44 -2.07
C ALA A 192 -16.06 -9.09 -1.57
N VAL A 193 -17.02 -8.28 -1.08
CA VAL A 193 -18.35 -8.77 -0.68
C VAL A 193 -19.12 -9.32 -1.88
N SER A 194 -19.11 -8.63 -3.02
CA SER A 194 -19.73 -9.14 -4.25
C SER A 194 -19.12 -10.47 -4.71
N PHE A 195 -17.81 -10.64 -4.57
CA PHE A 195 -17.15 -11.90 -4.91
C PHE A 195 -17.63 -13.05 -4.01
N VAL A 196 -17.76 -12.82 -2.71
CA VAL A 196 -18.31 -13.83 -1.78
C VAL A 196 -19.76 -14.17 -2.15
N LEU A 197 -20.60 -13.18 -2.43
CA LEU A 197 -21.98 -13.40 -2.89
C LEU A 197 -22.02 -14.18 -4.20
N PHE A 198 -21.12 -13.88 -5.14
CA PHE A 198 -21.00 -14.62 -6.39
C PHE A 198 -20.68 -16.10 -6.16
N CYS A 199 -19.75 -16.43 -5.26
CA CYS A 199 -19.46 -17.81 -4.90
C CYS A 199 -20.69 -18.53 -4.33
N ILE A 200 -21.43 -17.87 -3.43
CA ILE A 200 -22.65 -18.42 -2.82
C ILE A 200 -23.73 -18.66 -3.89
N ILE A 201 -24.03 -17.66 -4.72
CA ILE A 201 -25.04 -17.77 -5.80
C ILE A 201 -24.66 -18.89 -6.78
N THR A 202 -23.38 -19.02 -7.11
CA THR A 202 -22.90 -20.06 -8.02
C THR A 202 -23.17 -21.47 -7.48
N ILE A 203 -23.02 -21.69 -6.16
CA ILE A 203 -23.36 -22.98 -5.53
C ILE A 203 -24.86 -23.27 -5.67
N PHE A 204 -25.72 -22.28 -5.40
CA PHE A 204 -27.18 -22.44 -5.56
C PHE A 204 -27.59 -22.74 -7.00
N VAL A 205 -26.95 -22.10 -7.98
CA VAL A 205 -27.22 -22.37 -9.40
C VAL A 205 -26.81 -23.80 -9.78
N VAL A 206 -25.69 -24.31 -9.25
CA VAL A 206 -25.28 -25.70 -9.45
C VAL A 206 -26.29 -26.69 -8.86
N LEU A 207 -26.77 -26.44 -7.64
CA LEU A 207 -27.83 -27.26 -7.00
C LEU A 207 -29.14 -27.20 -7.78
N GLN A 208 -29.47 -26.04 -8.35
CA GLN A 208 -30.66 -25.88 -9.19
C GLN A 208 -30.55 -26.72 -10.47
N ILE A 209 -29.38 -26.72 -11.13
CA ILE A 209 -29.12 -27.56 -12.32
C ILE A 209 -29.19 -29.05 -11.98
N ALA A 210 -28.78 -29.43 -10.77
CA ALA A 210 -28.89 -30.81 -10.26
C ALA A 210 -30.34 -31.25 -9.96
N GLY A 211 -31.33 -30.36 -10.11
CA GLY A 211 -32.76 -30.67 -9.94
C GLY A 211 -33.27 -30.58 -8.50
N GLU A 212 -32.47 -30.07 -7.55
CA GLU A 212 -32.92 -29.91 -6.16
C GLU A 212 -33.88 -28.73 -5.97
N TYR A 213 -33.88 -27.75 -6.88
CA TYR A 213 -34.68 -26.53 -6.78
C TYR A 213 -35.45 -26.24 -8.08
N GLY A 214 -36.77 -26.02 -7.95
CA GLY A 214 -37.67 -25.76 -9.10
C GLY A 214 -37.69 -24.32 -9.62
N GLU A 215 -37.30 -23.34 -8.80
CA GLU A 215 -37.35 -21.92 -9.17
C GLU A 215 -36.05 -21.42 -9.80
N LYS A 216 -36.15 -20.55 -10.82
CA LYS A 216 -34.99 -19.95 -11.50
C LYS A 216 -34.43 -18.77 -10.69
N ILE A 217 -33.24 -18.94 -10.12
CA ILE A 217 -32.59 -17.95 -9.23
C ILE A 217 -31.69 -16.95 -10.01
N TRP A 218 -31.77 -16.92 -11.34
CA TRP A 218 -30.84 -16.18 -12.21
C TRP A 218 -30.87 -14.66 -11.98
N TRP A 219 -31.99 -14.13 -11.48
CA TRP A 219 -32.14 -12.71 -11.13
C TRP A 219 -31.26 -12.28 -9.94
N THR A 220 -30.77 -13.21 -9.11
CA THR A 220 -29.87 -12.89 -7.98
C THR A 220 -28.51 -12.37 -8.42
N TYR A 221 -28.06 -12.67 -9.64
CA TYR A 221 -26.86 -12.05 -10.22
C TYR A 221 -27.00 -10.52 -10.36
N GLY A 222 -28.24 -10.01 -10.47
CA GLY A 222 -28.54 -8.58 -10.45
C GLY A 222 -28.19 -7.88 -9.14
N ILE A 223 -28.00 -8.63 -8.04
CA ILE A 223 -27.63 -8.11 -6.72
C ILE A 223 -26.11 -7.89 -6.62
N LEU A 224 -25.29 -8.58 -7.41
CA LEU A 224 -23.83 -8.49 -7.35
C LEU A 224 -23.22 -7.09 -7.53
N PRO A 225 -23.75 -6.18 -8.37
CA PRO A 225 -23.24 -4.81 -8.40
C PRO A 225 -23.60 -4.01 -7.15
N PHE A 226 -24.59 -4.42 -6.35
CA PHE A 226 -25.11 -3.61 -5.25
C PHE A 226 -24.09 -3.36 -4.12
N PRO A 227 -23.32 -4.34 -3.61
CA PRO A 227 -22.33 -4.10 -2.56
C PRO A 227 -21.28 -3.01 -2.85
N PRO A 228 -20.60 -2.95 -4.02
CA PRO A 228 -19.67 -1.86 -4.31
C PRO A 228 -20.37 -0.51 -4.44
N PHE A 229 -21.56 -0.45 -5.04
CA PHE A 229 -22.34 0.79 -5.08
C PHE A 229 -22.72 1.27 -3.67
N VAL A 230 -23.29 0.39 -2.84
CA VAL A 230 -23.66 0.69 -1.46
C VAL A 230 -22.45 1.08 -0.64
N SER A 231 -21.30 0.42 -0.79
CA SER A 231 -20.10 0.77 -0.03
C SER A 231 -19.58 2.16 -0.37
N VAL A 232 -19.60 2.55 -1.66
CA VAL A 232 -19.17 3.89 -2.09
C VAL A 232 -20.18 4.95 -1.65
N ILE A 233 -21.48 4.69 -1.82
CA ILE A 233 -22.56 5.58 -1.38
C ILE A 233 -22.53 5.75 0.14
N SER A 234 -22.36 4.67 0.89
CA SER A 234 -22.24 4.70 2.34
C SER A 234 -21.04 5.53 2.79
N GLU A 235 -19.88 5.38 2.15
CA GLU A 235 -18.69 6.17 2.48
C GLU A 235 -18.88 7.65 2.10
N TYR A 236 -19.58 7.93 1.00
CA TYR A 236 -19.97 9.28 0.60
C TYR A 236 -20.93 9.94 1.58
N ILE A 237 -21.99 9.24 2.00
CA ILE A 237 -22.95 9.70 3.01
C ILE A 237 -22.22 9.90 4.34
N ARG A 238 -21.40 8.95 4.77
CA ARG A 238 -20.59 9.05 5.99
C ARG A 238 -19.66 10.25 5.96
N ARG A 239 -19.21 10.74 4.80
CA ARG A 239 -18.33 11.91 4.74
C ARG A 239 -19.10 13.22 4.63
N ARG A 240 -20.13 13.28 3.79
CA ARG A 240 -20.88 14.51 3.51
C ARG A 240 -21.98 14.78 4.52
N LEU A 241 -22.72 13.73 4.88
CA LEU A 241 -23.82 13.73 5.84
C LEU A 241 -23.38 13.21 7.23
N LEU A 242 -22.18 13.54 7.72
CA LEU A 242 -21.98 13.51 9.17
C LEU A 242 -22.91 14.57 9.80
N TRP A 243 -24.07 14.11 10.28
CA TRP A 243 -24.98 14.89 11.10
C TRP A 243 -24.24 15.22 12.39
N GLY A 244 -24.13 16.50 12.75
CA GLY A 244 -23.45 16.96 13.97
C GLY A 244 -22.00 17.41 13.82
N VAL A 245 -21.34 17.21 12.66
CA VAL A 245 -19.96 17.70 12.46
C VAL A 245 -19.96 19.15 11.93
N PRO A 246 -19.22 20.08 12.57
CA PRO A 246 -19.19 21.49 12.16
C PRO A 246 -18.76 21.70 10.71
N LYS A 247 -19.33 22.72 10.06
CA LYS A 247 -19.01 23.05 8.65
C LYS A 247 -17.52 23.35 8.45
N GLY A 248 -16.87 23.98 9.42
CA GLY A 248 -15.42 24.26 9.39
C GLY A 248 -14.57 22.98 9.32
N PHE A 249 -14.97 21.93 10.06
CA PHE A 249 -14.26 20.65 10.04
C PHE A 249 -14.38 19.95 8.68
N LYS A 250 -15.56 20.01 8.05
CA LYS A 250 -15.76 19.44 6.71
C LYS A 250 -14.86 20.11 5.67
N LYS A 251 -14.79 21.46 5.69
CA LYS A 251 -13.88 22.22 4.81
C LYS A 251 -12.41 21.85 5.04
N ALA A 252 -11.99 21.78 6.30
CA ALA A 252 -10.62 21.41 6.63
C ALA A 252 -10.25 20.00 6.15
N ARG A 253 -11.18 19.05 6.31
CA ARG A 253 -10.99 17.68 5.83
C ARG A 253 -10.93 17.60 4.31
N ASP A 254 -11.80 18.32 3.60
CA ASP A 254 -11.78 18.39 2.14
C ASP A 254 -10.47 19.01 1.63
N ALA A 255 -9.95 20.03 2.33
CA ALA A 255 -8.65 20.62 2.03
C ALA A 255 -7.49 19.65 2.29
N PHE A 256 -7.52 18.88 3.38
CA PHE A 256 -6.55 17.83 3.68
C PHE A 256 -6.55 16.73 2.60
N GLU A 257 -7.72 16.28 2.15
CA GLU A 257 -7.82 15.27 1.07
C GLU A 257 -7.28 15.77 -0.28
N LYS A 258 -7.29 17.09 -0.49
CA LYS A 258 -6.68 17.77 -1.65
C LYS A 258 -5.19 18.12 -1.43
N GLU A 259 -4.58 17.64 -0.35
CA GLU A 259 -3.19 17.93 0.05
C GLU A 259 -2.92 19.44 0.26
N ASN A 260 -3.96 20.25 0.48
CA ASN A 260 -3.84 21.68 0.76
C ASN A 260 -3.79 21.93 2.28
N TYR A 261 -2.63 21.62 2.88
CA TYR A 261 -2.46 21.66 4.34
C TYR A 261 -2.60 23.05 4.95
N SER A 262 -2.18 24.12 4.25
CA SER A 262 -2.28 25.48 4.77
C SER A 262 -3.72 25.91 5.00
N THR A 263 -4.59 25.67 4.01
CA THR A 263 -6.03 25.98 4.14
C THR A 263 -6.70 25.10 5.20
N ALA A 264 -6.34 23.82 5.31
CA ALA A 264 -6.86 22.91 6.33
C ALA A 264 -6.53 23.39 7.76
N ILE A 265 -5.28 23.82 7.99
CA ILE A 265 -4.82 24.35 9.28
C ILE A 265 -5.61 25.61 9.66
N VAL A 266 -5.77 26.56 8.74
CA VAL A 266 -6.51 27.81 9.00
C VAL A 266 -7.96 27.54 9.40
N GLU A 267 -8.64 26.64 8.68
CA GLU A 267 -10.03 26.29 8.98
C GLU A 267 -10.17 25.55 10.32
N LEU A 268 -9.22 24.69 10.69
CA LEU A 268 -9.22 24.03 12.01
C LEU A 268 -8.92 24.99 13.16
N GLN A 269 -7.99 25.93 12.96
CA GLN A 269 -7.70 26.95 13.97
C GLN A 269 -8.90 27.86 14.22
N LYS A 270 -9.64 28.27 13.17
CA LYS A 270 -10.92 28.99 13.32
C LYS A 270 -11.93 28.16 14.09
N LEU A 271 -12.07 26.88 13.73
CA LEU A 271 -13.01 25.99 14.37
C LEU A 271 -12.72 25.78 15.87
N LEU A 272 -11.44 25.64 16.25
CA LEU A 272 -11.05 25.49 17.65
C LEU A 272 -11.19 26.78 18.45
N LYS A 273 -11.19 27.96 17.82
CA LYS A 273 -11.56 29.22 18.48
C LYS A 273 -13.06 29.27 18.81
N GLU A 274 -13.90 28.72 17.93
CA GLU A 274 -15.35 28.65 18.16
C GLU A 274 -15.73 27.50 19.12
N GLN A 275 -15.00 26.37 19.05
CA GLN A 275 -15.28 25.14 19.79
C GLN A 275 -13.96 24.51 20.29
N PRO A 276 -13.42 24.97 21.43
CA PRO A 276 -12.12 24.50 21.93
C PRO A 276 -12.14 23.03 22.38
N ASP A 277 -13.31 22.50 22.72
CA ASP A 277 -13.47 21.14 23.22
C ASP A 277 -13.56 20.08 22.12
N LEU A 278 -13.47 20.49 20.85
CA LEU A 278 -13.59 19.57 19.72
C LEU A 278 -12.29 18.78 19.49
N GLY A 279 -12.11 17.70 20.25
CA GLY A 279 -10.89 16.89 20.22
C GLY A 279 -10.53 16.31 18.86
N ILE A 280 -11.51 15.96 18.03
CA ILE A 280 -11.26 15.47 16.66
C ILE A 280 -10.60 16.55 15.79
N ALA A 281 -11.00 17.82 15.96
CA ALA A 281 -10.39 18.94 15.23
C ALA A 281 -8.97 19.21 15.72
N ARG A 282 -8.74 19.15 17.05
CA ARG A 282 -7.41 19.29 17.65
C ARG A 282 -6.47 18.18 17.20
N PHE A 283 -6.93 16.93 17.21
CA PHE A 283 -6.17 15.79 16.71
C PHE A 283 -5.73 15.98 15.25
N LEU A 284 -6.66 16.36 14.36
CA LEU A 284 -6.35 16.59 12.95
C LEU A 284 -5.39 17.78 12.76
N LEU A 285 -5.51 18.82 13.58
CA LEU A 285 -4.60 19.96 13.56
C LEU A 285 -3.18 19.56 13.95
N ILE A 286 -3.01 18.78 15.02
CA ILE A 286 -1.69 18.26 15.44
C ILE A 286 -1.05 17.46 14.31
N GLN A 287 -1.82 16.57 13.67
CA GLN A 287 -1.34 15.77 12.54
C GLN A 287 -0.86 16.68 11.38
N LEU A 288 -1.65 17.67 10.99
CA LEU A 288 -1.32 18.60 9.91
C LEU A 288 -0.08 19.45 10.21
N LEU A 289 0.04 19.95 11.44
CA LEU A 289 1.22 20.71 11.88
C LEU A 289 2.48 19.84 11.86
N THR A 290 2.35 18.58 12.28
CA THR A 290 3.45 17.61 12.25
C THR A 290 3.91 17.32 10.82
N GLU A 291 2.96 17.11 9.90
CA GLU A 291 3.24 16.92 8.46
C GLU A 291 3.91 18.13 7.81
N LYS A 292 3.52 19.35 8.23
CA LYS A 292 4.16 20.60 7.77
C LYS A 292 5.56 20.82 8.40
N GLY A 293 5.89 20.07 9.46
CA GLY A 293 7.14 20.20 10.20
C GLY A 293 7.13 21.32 11.26
N GLU A 294 5.95 21.84 11.63
CA GLU A 294 5.77 22.81 12.72
C GLU A 294 5.64 22.08 14.08
N TYR A 295 6.70 21.40 14.49
CA TYR A 295 6.67 20.50 15.65
C TYR A 295 6.36 21.21 16.97
N ASP A 296 6.89 22.42 17.20
CA ASP A 296 6.66 23.14 18.45
C ASP A 296 5.18 23.53 18.61
N ASN A 297 4.53 23.94 17.51
CA ASN A 297 3.08 24.23 17.51
C ASN A 297 2.27 22.94 17.72
N ALA A 298 2.68 21.83 17.09
CA ALA A 298 2.02 20.54 17.29
C ALA A 298 2.11 20.07 18.75
N LEU A 299 3.27 20.24 19.39
CA LEU A 299 3.48 19.88 20.80
C LEU A 299 2.60 20.69 21.75
N LYS A 300 2.44 22.01 21.52
CA LYS A 300 1.51 22.84 22.30
C LYS A 300 0.08 22.32 22.23
N HIS A 301 -0.39 21.98 21.03
CA HIS A 301 -1.73 21.40 20.88
C HIS A 301 -1.86 20.00 21.49
N CYS A 302 -0.79 19.20 21.57
CA CYS A 302 -0.80 17.95 22.33
C CYS A 302 -1.04 18.16 23.83
N GLU A 303 -0.51 19.25 24.42
CA GLU A 303 -0.72 19.56 25.84
C GLU A 303 -2.18 19.91 26.12
N GLU A 304 -2.82 20.67 25.23
CA GLU A 304 -4.26 20.93 25.34
C GLU A 304 -5.10 19.67 25.06
N PHE A 305 -4.65 18.80 24.15
CA PHE A 305 -5.32 17.55 23.82
C PHE A 305 -5.21 16.50 24.93
N TYR A 306 -4.17 16.60 25.77
CA TYR A 306 -3.94 15.70 26.91
C TYR A 306 -5.13 15.65 27.87
N PHE A 307 -5.82 16.78 28.08
CA PHE A 307 -7.00 16.83 28.94
C PHE A 307 -8.20 16.04 28.40
N GLN A 308 -8.23 15.75 27.09
CA GLN A 308 -9.30 14.99 26.45
C GLN A 308 -8.93 13.50 26.35
N GLU A 309 -7.74 13.20 25.83
CA GLU A 309 -7.24 11.83 25.68
C GLU A 309 -5.77 11.72 26.09
N PRO A 310 -5.47 11.47 27.37
CA PRO A 310 -4.10 11.46 27.90
C PRO A 310 -3.17 10.44 27.23
N SER A 311 -3.68 9.23 26.98
CA SER A 311 -2.90 8.14 26.36
C SER A 311 -2.49 8.47 24.94
N LEU A 312 -3.44 8.96 24.13
CA LEU A 312 -3.20 9.31 22.74
C LEU A 312 -2.31 10.55 22.64
N ALA A 313 -2.54 11.57 23.47
CA ALA A 313 -1.71 12.76 23.52
C ALA A 313 -0.24 12.43 23.85
N THR A 314 0.00 11.50 24.77
CA THR A 314 1.35 11.04 25.12
C THR A 314 2.02 10.29 23.97
N GLU A 315 1.29 9.38 23.30
CA GLU A 315 1.80 8.70 22.09
C GLU A 315 2.12 9.71 20.97
N MET A 316 1.26 10.70 20.76
CA MET A 316 1.49 11.76 19.77
C MET A 316 2.71 12.62 20.13
N LYS A 317 2.84 13.06 21.38
CA LYS A 317 3.99 13.86 21.86
C LYS A 317 5.31 13.14 21.59
N THR A 318 5.38 11.85 21.94
CA THR A 318 6.58 11.04 21.67
C THR A 318 6.85 10.88 20.19
N THR A 319 5.82 10.62 19.37
CA THR A 319 5.93 10.48 17.92
C THR A 319 6.43 11.77 17.27
N ILE A 320 5.90 12.93 17.66
CA ILE A 320 6.32 14.25 17.17
C ILE A 320 7.78 14.51 17.52
N TRP A 321 8.19 14.18 18.75
CA TRP A 321 9.59 14.32 19.17
C TRP A 321 10.53 13.45 18.32
N TRP A 322 10.19 12.18 18.09
CA TRP A 322 11.00 11.33 17.21
C TRP A 322 11.05 11.83 15.77
N LEU A 323 9.92 12.33 15.23
CA LEU A 323 9.88 12.91 13.89
C LEU A 323 10.76 14.16 13.78
N ARG A 324 10.83 14.98 14.83
CA ARG A 324 11.76 16.12 14.91
C ARG A 324 13.21 15.66 14.82
N CYS A 325 13.62 14.68 15.63
CA CYS A 325 14.97 14.14 15.58
C CYS A 325 15.30 13.52 14.21
N VAL A 326 14.34 12.82 13.60
CA VAL A 326 14.49 12.27 12.25
C VAL A 326 14.71 13.40 11.23
N LYS A 327 13.94 14.49 11.30
CA LYS A 327 14.09 15.63 10.38
C LYS A 327 15.45 16.31 10.55
N GLU A 328 15.90 16.52 11.79
CA GLU A 328 17.22 17.09 12.08
C GLU A 328 18.34 16.25 11.45
N ARG A 329 18.22 14.91 11.49
CA ARG A 329 19.16 13.98 10.84
C ARG A 329 19.04 13.87 9.32
N MET A 330 17.91 14.24 8.76
CA MET A 330 17.76 14.35 7.30
C MET A 330 18.45 15.60 6.77
N GLU A 331 18.46 16.69 7.56
CA GLU A 331 19.05 17.98 7.21
C GLU A 331 20.56 18.02 7.48
N HIS A 332 21.03 17.41 8.56
CA HIS A 332 22.44 17.35 8.94
C HIS A 332 23.04 16.00 8.56
N SER A 333 23.90 15.97 7.54
CA SER A 333 24.66 14.76 7.20
C SER A 333 25.77 14.54 8.24
N PRO A 334 25.97 13.31 8.75
CA PRO A 334 27.02 13.03 9.73
C PRO A 334 28.45 13.38 9.24
N GLU A 335 28.66 13.48 7.93
CA GLU A 335 29.93 13.93 7.36
C GLU A 335 30.24 15.40 7.66
N GLN A 336 29.23 16.28 7.71
CA GLN A 336 29.42 17.70 8.03
C GLN A 336 29.81 17.91 9.49
N SER A 337 29.39 17.02 10.39
CA SER A 337 29.87 17.04 11.78
C SER A 337 31.32 16.59 11.92
N GLN A 338 31.86 15.83 10.96
CA GLN A 338 33.25 15.38 10.96
C GLN A 338 34.20 16.49 10.51
N ASP A 339 33.87 17.17 9.40
CA ASP A 339 34.62 18.37 8.95
C ASP A 339 34.68 19.45 10.04
N VAL A 340 33.59 19.68 10.78
CA VAL A 340 33.57 20.65 11.88
C VAL A 340 34.39 20.19 13.09
N LYS A 341 34.41 18.89 13.41
CA LYS A 341 35.23 18.35 14.51
C LYS A 341 36.72 18.36 14.19
N ASP A 342 37.09 18.17 12.92
CA ASP A 342 38.48 18.20 12.49
C ASP A 342 39.00 19.64 12.41
N ILE A 343 38.18 20.61 12.00
CA ILE A 343 38.51 22.06 12.05
C ILE A 343 38.65 22.58 13.49
N ILE A 344 37.99 21.97 14.48
CA ILE A 344 38.10 22.36 15.90
C ILE A 344 39.31 21.70 16.58
N LYS A 345 39.93 20.70 15.95
CA LYS A 345 41.11 19.99 16.47
C LYS A 345 42.45 20.50 15.90
N GLU A 346 42.42 21.34 14.87
CA GLU A 346 43.55 22.18 14.44
C GLU A 346 43.55 23.52 15.18
#